data_AF-A0A8T4SR80-F1
#
_entry.id   AF-A0A8T4SR80-F1
#
_cell.length_a   1.000
_cell.length_b   1.000
_cell.length_c   1.000
_cell.angle_alpha   90.00
_cell.angle_beta   90.00
_cell.angle_gamma   90.00
#
_symmetry.space_group_name_H-M   'P 1'
#
loop_
_entity.id
_entity.type
_entity.pdbx_description
1 polymer ?
#
loop_
_entity_poly.entity_id
_entity_poly.type
_entity_poly.pdbx_seq_one_letter_code
_entity_poly.pdbx_strand_id
1 'polypeptide(L)'
;MNRNKLTEAFISNLANAVIHEVLEKAIDKEEISQAYNKEIRNSSEIAKKYREKINPVNRSLPETDIEEIKRKIINKVNSELKLRINKGYENINLLLVDELVDKYLKEMKVS
;
A
#
# COMPACT_ATOMS: atom_id res chain seq x y z
N MET A 1 -8.40 -4.66 -20.87
CA MET A 1 -7.62 -3.79 -19.96
C MET A 1 -6.17 -4.30 -19.97
N ASN A 2 -5.16 -3.43 -20.10
CA ASN A 2 -3.75 -3.83 -20.21
C ASN A 2 -3.21 -4.25 -18.83
N ARG A 3 -2.52 -5.41 -18.75
CA ARG A 3 -1.86 -5.93 -17.53
C ARG A 3 -1.03 -4.87 -16.81
N ASN A 4 -0.22 -4.10 -17.53
CA ASN A 4 0.62 -3.06 -16.91
C ASN A 4 -0.23 -1.98 -16.23
N LYS A 5 -1.36 -1.58 -16.83
CA LYS A 5 -2.28 -0.62 -16.21
C LYS A 5 -2.93 -1.20 -14.94
N LEU A 6 -3.24 -2.49 -14.94
CA LEU A 6 -3.79 -3.19 -13.77
C LEU A 6 -2.76 -3.24 -12.64
N THR A 7 -1.52 -3.57 -12.96
CA THR A 7 -0.40 -3.60 -12.01
C THR A 7 -0.15 -2.22 -11.41
N GLU A 8 -0.11 -1.16 -12.21
CA GLU A 8 0.07 0.20 -11.71
C GLU A 8 -1.11 0.67 -10.84
N ALA A 9 -2.34 0.29 -11.19
CA ALA A 9 -3.51 0.57 -10.37
C ALA A 9 -3.49 -0.18 -9.04
N PHE A 10 -3.08 -1.45 -9.05
CA PHE A 10 -2.85 -2.24 -7.84
C PHE A 10 -1.79 -1.59 -6.93
N ILE A 11 -0.61 -1.29 -7.48
CA ILE A 11 0.50 -0.66 -6.77
C ILE A 11 0.05 0.66 -6.13
N SER A 12 -0.66 1.51 -6.87
CA SER A 12 -1.07 2.83 -6.38
C SER A 12 -2.08 2.73 -5.23
N ASN A 13 -3.05 1.82 -5.33
CA ASN A 13 -4.03 1.63 -4.26
C ASN A 13 -3.41 0.96 -3.03
N LEU A 14 -2.52 -0.01 -3.21
CA LEU A 14 -1.84 -0.65 -2.08
C LEU A 14 -0.90 0.32 -1.37
N ALA A 15 -0.17 1.15 -2.11
CA ALA A 15 0.65 2.22 -1.53
C ALA A 15 -0.20 3.19 -0.71
N ASN A 16 -1.39 3.59 -1.19
CA ASN A 16 -2.29 4.44 -0.43
C ASN A 16 -2.75 3.79 0.88
N ALA A 17 -3.12 2.50 0.85
CA ALA A 17 -3.48 1.78 2.08
C ALA A 17 -2.35 1.81 3.11
N VAL A 18 -1.11 1.53 2.69
CA VAL A 18 0.07 1.56 3.56
C VAL A 18 0.35 2.97 4.09
N ILE A 19 0.27 4.00 3.24
CA ILE A 19 0.44 5.41 3.66
C ILE A 19 -0.57 5.74 4.77
N HIS A 20 -1.84 5.41 4.56
CA HIS A 20 -2.88 5.70 5.54
C HIS A 20 -2.70 4.89 6.83
N GLU A 21 -2.23 3.64 6.78
CA GLU A 21 -1.95 2.85 7.99
C GLU A 21 -0.75 3.42 8.79
N VAL A 22 0.31 3.90 8.11
CA VAL A 22 1.42 4.56 8.83
C VAL A 22 0.96 5.88 9.45
N LEU A 23 0.17 6.68 8.73
CA LEU A 23 -0.34 7.94 9.25
C LEU A 23 -1.34 7.74 10.39
N GLU A 24 -2.17 6.70 10.33
CA GLU A 24 -3.08 6.32 11.42
C GLU A 24 -2.29 6.01 12.68
N LYS A 25 -1.24 5.18 12.58
CA LYS A 25 -0.35 4.84 13.71
C LYS A 25 0.42 6.02 14.28
N ALA A 26 0.58 7.11 13.51
CA ALA A 26 1.26 8.33 13.96
C ALA A 26 0.33 9.29 14.73
N ILE A 27 -0.98 9.02 14.78
CA ILE A 27 -1.99 9.96 15.30
C ILE A 27 -2.64 9.39 16.56
N ASP A 28 -2.60 10.17 17.64
CA ASP A 28 -3.19 9.84 18.95
C ASP A 28 -4.62 10.41 19.14
N LYS A 29 -5.35 10.59 18.04
CA LYS A 29 -6.71 11.16 18.04
C LYS A 29 -7.68 10.22 17.33
N GLU A 30 -8.59 9.63 18.09
CA GLU A 30 -9.52 8.60 17.63
C GLU A 30 -10.36 9.03 16.43
N GLU A 31 -10.91 10.25 16.46
CA GLU A 31 -11.73 10.81 15.38
C GLU A 31 -10.98 10.87 14.04
N ILE A 32 -9.69 11.17 14.10
CA ILE A 32 -8.82 11.25 12.92
C ILE A 32 -8.42 9.84 12.47
N SER A 33 -8.14 8.94 13.42
CA SER A 33 -7.86 7.52 13.13
C SER A 33 -9.01 6.85 12.39
N GLN A 34 -10.27 7.15 12.73
CA GLN A 34 -11.44 6.60 12.02
C GLN A 34 -11.47 6.98 10.53
N ALA A 35 -11.09 8.21 10.19
CA ALA A 35 -11.01 8.65 8.81
C ALA A 35 -9.93 7.88 8.04
N TYR A 36 -8.75 7.69 8.63
CA TYR A 36 -7.69 6.88 8.03
C TYR A 36 -8.12 5.43 7.86
N ASN A 37 -8.76 4.82 8.86
CA ASN A 37 -9.28 3.45 8.77
C ASN A 37 -10.24 3.25 7.59
N LYS A 38 -11.08 4.25 7.30
CA LYS A 38 -11.95 4.22 6.10
C LYS A 38 -11.14 4.22 4.81
N GLU A 39 -10.14 5.08 4.70
CA GLU A 39 -9.27 5.16 3.52
C GLU A 39 -8.41 3.91 3.31
N ILE A 40 -7.92 3.31 4.40
CA ILE A 40 -7.19 2.03 4.40
C ILE A 40 -8.07 0.94 3.78
N ARG A 41 -9.31 0.78 4.27
CA ARG A 41 -10.25 -0.24 3.78
C ARG A 41 -10.59 -0.02 2.31
N ASN A 42 -10.96 1.20 1.93
CA ASN A 42 -11.31 1.54 0.54
C ASN A 42 -10.16 1.21 -0.42
N SER A 43 -8.96 1.66 -0.09
CA SER A 43 -7.76 1.47 -0.91
C SER A 43 -7.40 -0.02 -1.02
N SER A 44 -7.49 -0.76 0.08
CA SER A 44 -7.24 -2.20 0.11
C SER A 44 -8.25 -2.99 -0.73
N GLU A 45 -9.54 -2.65 -0.65
CA GLU A 45 -10.58 -3.28 -1.48
C GLU A 45 -10.36 -3.02 -2.97
N ILE A 46 -9.97 -1.80 -3.34
CA ILE A 46 -9.67 -1.45 -4.73
C ILE A 46 -8.42 -2.20 -5.21
N ALA A 47 -7.36 -2.25 -4.40
CA ALA A 47 -6.16 -3.02 -4.70
C ALA A 47 -6.50 -4.50 -4.96
N LYS A 48 -7.31 -5.12 -4.10
CA LYS A 48 -7.77 -6.51 -4.26
C LYS A 48 -8.48 -6.72 -5.61
N LYS A 49 -9.41 -5.83 -5.97
CA LYS A 49 -10.13 -5.88 -7.27
C LYS A 49 -9.19 -5.81 -8.48
N TYR A 50 -8.07 -5.09 -8.37
CA TYR A 50 -7.06 -5.07 -9.43
C TYR A 50 -6.17 -6.32 -9.42
N ARG A 51 -5.76 -6.79 -8.24
CA ARG A 51 -4.97 -8.02 -8.07
C ARG A 51 -5.65 -9.23 -8.70
N GLU A 52 -6.97 -9.33 -8.56
CA GLU A 52 -7.80 -10.37 -9.17
C GLU A 52 -7.79 -10.35 -10.71
N LYS A 53 -7.37 -9.23 -11.33
CA LYS A 53 -7.38 -9.02 -12.78
C LYS A 53 -5.98 -9.08 -13.42
N ILE A 54 -4.89 -8.91 -12.66
CA ILE A 54 -3.50 -8.86 -13.20
C ILE A 54 -3.06 -10.21 -13.79
N ASN A 55 -3.49 -11.32 -13.17
CA ASN A 55 -3.19 -12.68 -13.57
C ASN A 55 -4.40 -13.58 -13.22
N PRO A 56 -4.54 -14.80 -13.78
CA PRO A 56 -5.50 -15.76 -13.26
C PRO A 56 -5.29 -15.90 -11.75
N VAL A 57 -6.36 -15.73 -10.96
CA VAL A 57 -6.31 -15.66 -9.48
C VAL A 57 -5.55 -16.84 -8.86
N ASN A 58 -5.50 -17.98 -9.56
CA ASN A 58 -4.89 -19.22 -9.11
C ASN A 58 -3.41 -19.38 -9.50
N ARG A 59 -2.75 -18.37 -10.10
CA ARG A 59 -1.32 -18.40 -10.38
C ARG A 59 -0.59 -17.30 -9.62
N SER A 60 0.54 -17.68 -9.01
CA SER A 60 1.50 -16.73 -8.45
C SER A 60 2.00 -15.79 -9.54
N LEU A 61 2.35 -14.57 -9.14
CA LEU A 61 3.11 -13.69 -10.01
C LEU A 61 4.55 -14.23 -10.11
N PRO A 62 5.23 -14.04 -11.25
CA PRO A 62 6.67 -14.25 -11.34
C PRO A 62 7.42 -13.52 -10.22
N GLU A 63 8.47 -14.13 -9.67
CA GLU A 63 9.26 -13.53 -8.57
C GLU A 63 9.77 -12.14 -8.91
N THR A 64 10.24 -11.95 -10.15
CA THR A 64 10.69 -10.64 -10.65
C THR A 64 9.59 -9.57 -10.59
N ASP A 65 8.34 -9.95 -10.85
CA ASP A 65 7.21 -9.02 -10.76
C ASP A 65 6.86 -8.70 -9.30
N ILE A 66 6.97 -9.70 -8.41
CA ILE A 66 6.74 -9.53 -6.97
C ILE A 66 7.75 -8.52 -6.40
N GLU A 67 9.04 -8.70 -6.72
CA GLU A 67 10.11 -7.79 -6.29
C GLU A 67 9.91 -6.38 -6.86
N GLU A 68 9.53 -6.26 -8.14
CA GLU A 68 9.27 -4.96 -8.76
C GLU A 68 8.08 -4.25 -8.11
N ILE A 69 6.98 -4.97 -7.86
CA ILE A 69 5.79 -4.47 -7.17
C ILE A 69 6.16 -3.99 -5.77
N LYS A 70 6.83 -4.83 -4.98
CA LYS A 70 7.26 -4.49 -3.60
C LYS A 70 8.10 -3.22 -3.60
N ARG A 71 9.14 -3.16 -4.44
CA ARG A 71 10.02 -2.00 -4.58
C ARG A 71 9.27 -0.73 -4.97
N LYS A 72 8.34 -0.81 -5.93
CA LYS A 72 7.52 0.34 -6.36
C LYS A 72 6.61 0.86 -5.26
N ILE A 73 5.98 -0.04 -4.50
CA ILE A 73 5.13 0.34 -3.36
C ILE A 73 5.97 1.05 -2.30
N ILE A 74 7.07 0.45 -1.85
CA ILE A 74 7.96 1.02 -0.82
C ILE A 74 8.44 2.42 -1.24
N ASN A 75 8.88 2.57 -2.48
CA ASN A 75 9.34 3.87 -2.99
C ASN A 75 8.24 4.93 -2.96
N LYS A 76 7.02 4.59 -3.39
CA LYS A 76 5.86 5.51 -3.36
C LYS A 76 5.51 5.91 -1.94
N VAL A 77 5.39 4.94 -1.04
CA VAL A 77 5.06 5.16 0.38
C VAL A 77 6.11 6.07 1.03
N ASN A 78 7.39 5.72 0.91
CA ASN A 78 8.48 6.52 1.49
C ASN A 78 8.52 7.94 0.93
N SER A 79 8.24 8.12 -0.36
CA SER A 79 8.25 9.45 -0.98
C SER A 79 7.13 10.34 -0.42
N GLU A 80 5.91 9.81 -0.29
CA GLU A 80 4.78 10.53 0.27
C GLU A 80 4.98 10.81 1.77
N LEU A 81 5.41 9.82 2.56
CA LEU A 81 5.62 10.01 3.99
C LEU A 81 6.74 11.02 4.27
N LYS A 82 7.84 11.00 3.52
CA LYS A 82 8.87 12.05 3.60
C LYS A 82 8.32 13.43 3.26
N LEU A 83 7.44 13.54 2.27
CA LEU A 83 6.75 14.79 1.95
C LEU A 83 5.88 15.27 3.12
N ARG A 84 5.20 14.36 3.83
CA ARG A 84 4.40 14.69 5.03
C ARG A 84 5.28 15.17 6.17
N ILE A 85 6.39 14.49 6.44
CA ILE A 85 7.38 14.90 7.45
C ILE A 85 7.89 16.32 7.13
N ASN A 86 8.27 16.58 5.87
CA ASN A 86 8.72 17.90 5.44
C ASN A 86 7.64 19.00 5.58
N LYS A 87 6.35 18.62 5.60
CA LYS A 87 5.22 19.52 5.85
C LYS A 87 4.90 19.70 7.35
N GLY A 88 5.69 19.10 8.24
CA GLY A 88 5.55 19.22 9.69
C GLY A 88 4.68 18.14 10.35
N TYR A 89 4.43 17.01 9.67
CA TYR A 89 3.76 15.88 10.32
C TYR A 89 4.76 15.16 11.24
N GLU A 90 4.37 14.98 12.50
CA GLU A 90 5.20 14.37 13.54
C GLU A 90 4.88 12.88 13.73
N ASN A 91 5.75 12.15 14.43
CA ASN A 91 5.58 10.74 14.84
C ASN A 91 5.41 9.71 13.72
N ILE A 92 5.71 10.06 12.46
CA ILE A 92 5.70 9.12 11.33
C ILE A 92 6.88 8.15 11.45
N ASN A 93 6.60 6.87 11.66
CA ASN A 93 7.62 5.81 11.73
C ASN A 93 7.83 5.14 10.37
N LEU A 94 8.87 5.55 9.64
CA LEU A 94 9.23 4.95 8.34
C LEU A 94 9.70 3.50 8.42
N LEU A 95 10.12 3.02 9.60
CA LEU A 95 10.58 1.64 9.78
C LEU A 95 9.42 0.63 9.64
N LEU A 96 8.17 1.08 9.77
CA LEU A 96 6.98 0.24 9.59
C LEU A 96 6.67 -0.05 8.13
N VAL A 97 7.25 0.70 7.18
CA VAL A 97 6.85 0.63 5.76
C VAL A 97 7.10 -0.76 5.19
N ASP A 98 8.28 -1.33 5.40
CA ASP A 98 8.62 -2.65 4.85
C ASP A 98 7.72 -3.76 5.43
N GLU A 99 7.50 -3.74 6.74
CA GLU A 99 6.64 -4.71 7.44
C GLU A 99 5.19 -4.64 6.93
N LEU A 100 4.64 -3.42 6.82
CA LEU A 100 3.27 -3.23 6.35
C LEU A 100 3.13 -3.65 4.89
N VAL A 101 4.09 -3.30 4.03
CA VAL A 101 4.07 -3.75 2.63
C VAL A 101 4.07 -5.27 2.55
N ASP A 102 4.93 -5.95 3.33
CA ASP A 102 4.98 -7.41 3.34
C ASP A 102 3.70 -8.05 3.86
N LYS A 103 3.09 -7.48 4.90
CA LYS A 103 1.77 -7.89 5.40
C LYS A 103 0.71 -7.81 4.29
N TYR A 104 0.59 -6.65 3.63
CA TYR A 104 -0.39 -6.46 2.57
C TYR A 104 -0.17 -7.35 1.35
N LEU A 105 1.08 -7.56 0.93
CA LEU A 105 1.37 -8.43 -0.20
C LEU A 105 1.00 -9.89 0.08
N LYS A 106 1.21 -10.37 1.31
CA LYS A 106 0.75 -11.68 1.77
C LYS A 106 -0.77 -11.80 1.77
N GLU A 107 -1.47 -10.81 2.35
CA GLU A 107 -2.94 -10.76 2.36
C GLU A 107 -3.54 -10.78 0.94
N MET A 108 -2.85 -10.16 -0.01
CA MET A 108 -3.23 -10.09 -1.42
C MET A 108 -2.74 -11.28 -2.26
N LYS A 109 -2.13 -12.30 -1.64
CA LYS A 109 -1.56 -13.48 -2.32
C LYS A 109 -0.59 -13.10 -3.45
N VAL A 110 0.26 -12.12 -3.17
CA VAL A 110 1.35 -11.70 -4.06
C VAL A 110 2.66 -12.32 -3.60
N SER A 111 2.94 -12.34 -2.29
CA SER A 111 4.12 -12.96 -1.66
C SER A 111 3.74 -13.94 -0.55
#